data_AF-A0A8T6PJI9-F1
#
_entry.id   AF-A0A8T6PJI9-F1
#
_cell.length_a   1.000
_cell.length_b   1.000
_cell.length_c   1.000
_cell.angle_alpha   90.00
_cell.angle_beta   90.00
_cell.angle_gamma   90.00
#
_symmetry.space_group_name_H-M   'P 1'
#
loop_
_entity.id
_entity.type
_entity.pdbx_description
1 polymer ?
#
loop_
_entity_poly.entity_id
_entity_poly.type
_entity_poly.pdbx_seq_one_letter_code
_entity_poly.pdbx_strand_id
1 'polypeptide(L)'
;MSDVTAIGFVFLAIFFLTMIGTYIVIRRKLMRMRSVGALAAVINVASLMAYGFTNDEIGDELAIIGGFVVGLGFTGAMLTMAAFFQNNEPQALAAYDAMVRKQKTHQASAPTQDAPQNKQE
;
A
#
# COMPACT_ATOMS: atom_id res chain seq x y z
N MET A 1 14.19 -25.39 22.31
CA MET A 1 13.98 -23.94 22.14
C MET A 1 14.56 -23.63 20.78
N SER A 2 13.71 -23.24 19.85
CA SER A 2 14.06 -22.91 18.47
C SER A 2 14.93 -21.65 18.50
N ASP A 3 16.25 -21.81 18.47
CA ASP A 3 17.19 -20.70 18.47
C ASP A 3 17.26 -20.09 17.07
N VAL A 4 16.16 -19.45 16.64
CA VAL A 4 16.24 -18.46 15.57
C VAL A 4 17.21 -17.40 16.06
N THR A 5 18.41 -17.41 15.48
CA THR A 5 19.47 -16.50 15.89
C THR A 5 18.98 -15.06 15.72
N ALA A 6 19.45 -14.14 16.57
CA ALA A 6 19.14 -12.71 16.46
C ALA A 6 19.35 -12.16 15.04
N ILE A 7 20.27 -12.77 14.29
CA ILE A 7 20.56 -12.52 12.88
C ILE A 7 19.36 -12.79 11.96
N GLY A 8 18.60 -13.86 12.19
CA GLY A 8 17.38 -14.15 11.43
C GLY A 8 16.34 -13.04 11.54
N PHE A 9 16.14 -12.50 12.75
CA PHE A 9 15.24 -11.38 12.96
C PHE A 9 15.68 -10.10 12.24
N VAL A 10 16.99 -9.91 12.02
CA VAL A 10 17.49 -8.78 11.21
C VAL A 10 17.04 -8.94 9.76
N PHE A 11 17.16 -10.13 9.17
CA PHE A 11 16.70 -10.37 7.80
C PHE A 11 15.18 -10.22 7.67
N LEU A 12 14.43 -10.67 8.68
CA LEU A 12 12.99 -10.44 8.73
C LEU A 12 12.65 -8.94 8.81
N ALA A 13 13.39 -8.17 9.61
CA ALA A 13 13.21 -6.72 9.69
C ALA A 13 13.53 -6.01 8.36
N ILE A 14 14.59 -6.44 7.65
CA ILE A 14 14.93 -5.93 6.32
C ILE A 14 13.78 -6.18 5.34
N PHE A 15 13.16 -7.36 5.37
CA PHE A 15 11.98 -7.68 4.55
C PHE A 15 10.82 -6.70 4.81
N PHE A 16 10.45 -6.48 6.08
CA PHE A 16 9.38 -5.53 6.43
C PHE A 16 9.71 -4.08 6.05
N LEU A 17 10.95 -3.63 6.29
CA LEU A 17 11.40 -2.30 5.91
C LEU A 17 11.39 -2.12 4.39
N THR A 18 11.75 -3.15 3.63
CA THR A 18 11.70 -3.14 2.17
C THR A 18 10.26 -3.01 1.67
N MET A 19 9.30 -3.70 2.27
CA MET A 19 7.88 -3.52 1.98
C MET A 19 7.44 -2.07 2.25
N ILE A 20 7.70 -1.53 3.44
CA ILE A 20 7.32 -0.15 3.78
C ILE A 20 7.98 0.86 2.84
N GLY A 21 9.28 0.71 2.57
CA GLY A 21 10.02 1.58 1.65
C GLY A 21 9.45 1.52 0.24
N THR A 22 9.15 0.32 -0.27
CA THR A 22 8.54 0.10 -1.58
C THR A 22 7.18 0.79 -1.69
N TYR A 23 6.33 0.69 -0.66
CA TYR A 23 5.05 1.39 -0.62
C TYR A 23 5.23 2.90 -0.82
N ILE A 24 6.11 3.49 -0.03
CA ILE A 24 6.33 4.94 0.00
C ILE A 24 6.89 5.41 -1.34
N VAL A 25 7.86 4.69 -1.90
CA VAL A 25 8.47 5.02 -3.19
C VAL A 25 7.45 4.99 -4.31
N ILE A 26 6.59 3.97 -4.36
CA ILE A 26 5.54 3.86 -5.38
C ILE A 26 4.49 4.96 -5.19
N ARG A 27 4.04 5.19 -3.95
CA ARG A 27 3.04 6.21 -3.64
C ARG A 27 3.53 7.63 -3.98
N ARG A 28 4.80 7.92 -3.70
CA ARG A 28 5.42 9.21 -4.02
C ARG A 28 5.89 9.33 -5.47
N LYS A 29 5.69 8.29 -6.30
CA LYS A 29 6.14 8.22 -7.70
C LYS A 29 7.64 8.59 -7.87
N LEU A 30 8.47 8.26 -6.88
CA LEU A 30 9.89 8.62 -6.89
C LEU A 30 10.69 7.83 -7.93
N MET A 31 10.18 6.66 -8.33
CA MET A 31 10.88 5.75 -9.23
C MET A 31 9.87 4.92 -10.03
N ARG A 32 10.28 4.42 -11.20
CA ARG A 32 9.44 3.56 -12.04
C ARG A 32 9.06 2.29 -11.29
N MET A 33 7.75 1.99 -11.28
CA MET A 33 7.17 0.85 -10.57
C MET A 33 7.84 -0.49 -10.93
N ARG A 34 8.22 -0.67 -12.20
CA ARG A 34 8.93 -1.88 -12.67
C ARG A 34 10.32 -2.03 -12.04
N SER A 35 11.05 -0.93 -11.89
CA SER A 35 12.40 -0.94 -11.31
C SER A 35 12.35 -1.17 -9.80
N VAL A 36 11.41 -0.51 -9.12
CA VAL A 36 11.19 -0.69 -7.67
C VAL A 36 10.72 -2.10 -7.37
N GLY A 37 9.78 -2.62 -8.17
CA GLY A 37 9.28 -3.99 -8.04
C GLY A 37 10.37 -5.04 -8.20
N ALA A 38 11.27 -4.87 -9.18
CA ALA A 38 12.40 -5.78 -9.37
C ALA A 38 13.38 -5.74 -8.19
N LEU A 39 13.73 -4.54 -7.70
CA LEU A 39 14.59 -4.38 -6.53
C LEU A 39 13.97 -4.99 -5.27
N ALA A 40 12.70 -4.69 -5.02
CA ALA A 40 11.96 -5.22 -3.89
C ALA A 40 11.87 -6.75 -3.94
N ALA A 41 11.64 -7.32 -5.12
CA ALA A 41 11.59 -8.77 -5.31
C ALA A 41 12.92 -9.43 -4.94
N VAL A 42 14.05 -8.91 -5.45
CA VAL A 42 15.38 -9.46 -5.14
C VAL A 42 15.69 -9.35 -3.65
N ILE A 43 15.44 -8.18 -3.04
CA ILE A 43 15.71 -7.95 -1.62
C ILE A 43 14.82 -8.85 -0.74
N ASN A 44 13.53 -8.97 -1.05
CA ASN A 44 12.59 -9.78 -0.28
C ASN A 44 12.93 -11.28 -0.36
N VAL A 45 13.21 -11.79 -1.57
CA VAL A 45 13.60 -13.19 -1.74
C VAL A 45 14.90 -13.48 -0.99
N ALA A 46 15.93 -12.64 -1.16
CA ALA A 46 17.21 -12.82 -0.47
C ALA A 46 17.07 -12.76 1.06
N SER A 47 16.26 -11.82 1.57
CA SER A 47 16.03 -11.67 3.01
C SER A 47 15.30 -12.87 3.60
N LEU A 48 14.26 -13.39 2.93
CA LEU A 48 13.51 -14.54 3.40
C LEU A 48 14.30 -15.85 3.29
N MET A 49 15.13 -16.01 2.26
CA MET A 49 16.07 -17.13 2.18
C MET A 49 17.08 -17.08 3.33
N ALA A 50 17.69 -15.92 3.55
CA ALA A 50 18.66 -15.74 4.64
C ALA A 50 18.01 -16.00 6.02
N TYR A 51 16.76 -15.57 6.22
CA TYR A 51 15.99 -15.93 7.41
C TYR A 51 15.79 -17.44 7.53
N GLY A 52 15.42 -18.12 6.45
CA GLY A 52 15.27 -19.58 6.43
C GLY A 52 16.57 -20.31 6.79
N PHE A 53 17.72 -19.89 6.25
CA PHE A 53 19.02 -20.49 6.56
C PHE A 53 19.50 -20.24 8.00
N THR A 54 18.98 -19.20 8.67
CA THR A 54 19.28 -18.96 10.09
C THR A 54 18.43 -19.80 11.05
N ASN A 55 17.52 -20.61 10.52
CA ASN A 55 16.60 -21.43 11.31
C ASN A 55 16.91 -22.92 11.08
N ASP A 56 17.52 -23.57 12.07
CA ASP A 56 17.92 -24.98 12.00
C ASP A 56 16.74 -25.95 11.84
N GLU A 57 15.50 -25.51 12.10
CA GLU A 57 14.29 -26.32 11.89
C GLU A 57 13.82 -26.32 10.42
N ILE A 58 14.31 -25.38 9.61
CA ILE A 58 13.94 -25.22 8.21
C ILE A 58 15.05 -25.83 7.36
N GLY A 59 14.77 -26.93 6.66
CA GLY A 59 15.71 -27.48 5.69
C GLY A 59 16.03 -26.50 4.56
N ASP A 60 17.27 -26.51 4.07
CA ASP A 60 17.78 -25.58 3.05
C ASP A 60 16.88 -25.48 1.80
N GLU A 61 16.34 -26.61 1.34
CA GLU A 61 15.41 -26.65 0.21
C GLU A 61 14.13 -25.85 0.48
N LEU A 62 13.58 -25.96 1.70
CA LEU A 62 12.39 -25.25 2.10
C LEU A 62 12.68 -23.76 2.32
N ALA A 63 13.87 -23.40 2.81
CA ALA A 63 14.31 -22.01 2.91
C ALA A 63 14.40 -21.34 1.52
N ILE A 64 14.94 -22.04 0.52
CA ILE A 64 15.05 -21.53 -0.84
C ILE A 64 13.66 -21.37 -1.48
N ILE A 65 12.85 -22.43 -1.44
CA ILE A 65 11.52 -22.42 -2.07
C ILE A 65 10.61 -21.43 -1.34
N GLY A 66 10.60 -21.46 -0.01
CA GLY A 66 9.83 -20.55 0.83
C GLY A 66 10.24 -19.09 0.61
N GLY A 67 11.54 -18.80 0.55
CA GLY A 67 12.06 -17.47 0.25
C GLY A 67 11.60 -16.94 -1.11
N PHE A 68 11.64 -17.78 -2.16
CA PHE A 68 11.14 -17.41 -3.48
C PHE A 68 9.63 -17.19 -3.49
N VAL A 69 8.86 -18.16 -3.01
CA VAL A 69 7.39 -18.13 -3.07
C VAL A 69 6.82 -16.99 -2.24
N VAL A 70 7.29 -16.85 -0.99
CA VAL A 70 6.82 -15.80 -0.07
C VAL A 70 7.35 -14.44 -0.52
N GLY A 71 8.63 -14.33 -0.90
CA GLY A 71 9.24 -13.07 -1.31
C GLY A 71 8.61 -12.49 -2.58
N LEU A 72 8.41 -13.32 -3.61
CA LEU A 72 7.71 -12.90 -4.83
C LEU A 72 6.22 -12.70 -4.59
N GLY A 73 5.57 -13.55 -3.79
CA GLY A 73 4.15 -13.44 -3.46
C GLY A 73 3.81 -12.10 -2.82
N PHE A 74 4.54 -11.72 -1.77
CA PHE A 74 4.35 -10.42 -1.11
C PHE A 74 4.71 -9.24 -2.01
N THR A 75 5.79 -9.34 -2.79
CA THR A 75 6.16 -8.28 -3.73
C THR A 75 5.09 -8.08 -4.81
N GLY A 76 4.55 -9.16 -5.37
CA GLY A 76 3.48 -9.11 -6.37
C GLY A 76 2.18 -8.53 -5.79
N ALA A 77 1.78 -8.98 -4.60
CA ALA A 77 0.61 -8.44 -3.92
C ALA A 77 0.74 -6.93 -3.66
N MET A 78 1.90 -6.51 -3.17
CA MET A 78 2.23 -5.11 -2.92
C MET A 78 2.15 -4.24 -4.18
N LEU A 79 2.74 -4.71 -5.28
CA LEU A 79 2.70 -4.01 -6.57
C LEU A 79 1.27 -3.93 -7.10
N THR A 80 0.49 -5.00 -6.96
CA THR A 80 -0.91 -5.03 -7.39
C THR A 80 -1.75 -4.02 -6.60
N MET A 81 -1.59 -4.01 -5.28
CA MET A 81 -2.24 -3.04 -4.40
C MET A 81 -1.85 -1.61 -4.74
N ALA A 82 -0.55 -1.35 -4.94
CA ALA A 82 -0.07 -0.02 -5.27
C ALA A 82 -0.55 0.46 -6.66
N ALA A 83 -0.65 -0.44 -7.64
CA ALA A 83 -1.18 -0.14 -8.97
C ALA A 83 -2.67 0.17 -8.91
N PHE A 84 -3.42 -0.59 -8.10
CA PHE A 84 -4.83 -0.35 -7.84
C PHE A 84 -5.06 1.04 -7.26
N PHE A 85 -4.30 1.46 -6.24
CA PHE A 85 -4.44 2.80 -5.68
C PHE A 85 -4.10 3.90 -6.69
N GLN A 86 -2.99 3.76 -7.42
CA GLN A 86 -2.61 4.76 -8.43
C GLN A 86 -3.68 4.97 -9.53
N ASN A 87 -4.38 3.90 -9.91
CA ASN A 87 -5.41 3.96 -10.94
C ASN A 87 -6.78 4.45 -10.41
N ASN A 88 -7.09 4.22 -9.13
CA ASN A 88 -8.39 4.56 -8.54
C ASN A 88 -8.40 5.91 -7.78
N GLU A 89 -7.25 6.41 -7.31
CA GLU A 89 -7.14 7.75 -6.69
C GLU A 89 -7.68 8.90 -7.57
N PRO A 90 -7.46 8.97 -8.90
CA PRO A 90 -8.01 10.06 -9.70
C PRO A 90 -9.54 10.02 -9.81
N GLN A 91 -10.16 8.84 -9.76
CA GLN A 91 -11.63 8.73 -9.75
C GLN A 91 -12.23 9.12 -8.40
N ALA A 92 -11.57 8.76 -7.29
CA ALA A 92 -12.05 9.13 -5.95
C ALA A 92 -12.02 10.65 -5.72
N LEU A 93 -10.95 11.32 -6.16
CA LEU A 93 -10.85 12.79 -6.10
C LEU A 93 -11.88 13.48 -7.00
N ALA A 94 -12.06 13.00 -8.24
CA ALA A 94 -13.06 13.54 -9.16
C ALA A 94 -14.51 13.33 -8.66
N ALA A 95 -14.80 12.18 -8.03
CA ALA A 95 -16.09 11.89 -7.43
C ALA A 95 -16.36 12.80 -6.21
N TYR A 96 -15.35 13.04 -5.38
CA TYR A 96 -15.44 13.96 -4.24
C TYR A 96 -15.69 15.40 -4.69
N ASP A 97 -14.94 15.89 -5.68
CA ASP A 97 -15.14 17.24 -6.25
C ASP A 97 -16.53 17.41 -6.88
N ALA A 98 -17.04 16.37 -7.56
CA ALA A 98 -18.38 16.38 -8.12
C ALA A 98 -19.47 16.45 -7.03
N MET A 99 -19.28 15.75 -5.91
CA MET A 99 -20.19 15.82 -4.75
C MET A 99 -20.16 17.20 -4.08
N VAL A 100 -18.97 17.75 -3.82
CA VAL A 100 -18.84 19.11 -3.24
C VAL A 100 -19.44 20.17 -4.15
N ARG A 101 -19.26 20.06 -5.47
CA ARG A 101 -19.90 20.97 -6.43
C ARG A 101 -21.42 20.85 -6.41
N LYS A 102 -21.98 19.63 -6.46
CA LYS A 102 -23.43 19.42 -6.38
C LYS A 102 -24.03 20.01 -5.10
N GLN A 103 -23.35 19.83 -3.97
CA GLN A 103 -23.79 20.34 -2.67
C GLN A 103 -23.81 21.88 -2.64
N LYS A 104 -22.78 22.54 -3.19
CA LYS A 104 -22.76 24.02 -3.31
C LYS A 104 -23.88 24.54 -4.22
N THR A 105 -24.16 23.87 -5.34
CA THR A 105 -25.30 24.26 -6.20
C THR A 105 -26.66 24.08 -5.52
N HIS A 106 -26.87 23.00 -4.74
CA HIS A 106 -28.14 22.82 -4.02
C HIS A 106 -28.30 23.78 -2.83
N GLN A 107 -27.22 24.19 -2.17
CA GLN A 107 -27.29 25.22 -1.12
C GLN A 107 -27.57 26.62 -1.69
N ALA A 108 -27.05 26.94 -2.89
CA ALA A 108 -27.32 28.20 -3.58
C ALA A 108 -28.75 28.28 -4.16
N SER A 109 -29.46 27.15 -4.27
CA SER A 109 -30.85 27.08 -4.74
C SER A 109 -31.86 26.85 -3.61
N ALA A 110 -31.44 26.88 -2.34
CA ALA A 110 -32.39 26.88 -1.23
C ALA A 110 -33.24 28.15 -1.36
N PRO A 111 -34.57 28.05 -1.55
CA PRO A 111 -35.42 29.22 -1.65
C PRO A 111 -35.26 29.99 -0.35
N THR A 112 -34.88 31.25 -0.47
CA THR A 112 -35.01 32.23 0.60
C THR A 112 -36.48 32.19 0.97
N GLN A 113 -36.82 31.45 2.04
CA GLN A 113 -38.17 31.41 2.55
C GLN A 113 -38.55 32.85 2.86
N ASP A 114 -39.50 33.35 2.08
CA ASP A 114 -40.07 34.67 2.20
C ASP A 114 -40.35 34.96 3.68
N ALA A 115 -39.71 36.03 4.17
CA ALA A 115 -40.05 36.62 5.44
C ALA A 115 -41.57 36.88 5.47
N PRO A 116 -42.28 36.53 6.55
CA PRO A 116 -43.72 36.72 6.60
C PRO A 116 -44.05 38.20 6.38
N GLN A 117 -44.79 38.48 5.30
CA GLN A 117 -45.46 39.76 5.06
C GLN A 117 -46.34 40.06 6.27
N ASN A 118 -45.85 40.94 7.15
CA ASN A 118 -46.64 41.49 8.24
C ASN A 118 -47.65 42.46 7.61
N LYS A 119 -48.85 41.94 7.36
CA LYS A 119 -50.00 42.73 6.91
C LYS A 119 -50.32 43.74 8.01
N GLN A 120 -50.30 45.00 7.60
CA GLN A 120 -50.91 46.12 8.29
C GLN A 120 -52.38 45.80 8.58
N GLU A 121 -52.78 45.85 9.84
CA GLU A 121 -54.10 46.33 10.32
C GLU A 121 -53.93 46.98 11.70
#